data_AF-A0A968MZS9-F1
#
_entry.id   AF-A0A968MZS9-F1
#
_cell.length_a   1.000
_cell.length_b   1.000
_cell.length_c   1.000
_cell.angle_alpha   90.00
_cell.angle_beta   90.00
_cell.angle_gamma   90.00
#
_symmetry.space_group_name_H-M   'P 1'
#
loop_
_entity.id
_entity.type
_entity.pdbx_description
1 polymer ?
#
loop_
_entity_poly.entity_id
_entity_poly.type
_entity_poly.pdbx_seq_one_letter_code
_entity_poly.pdbx_strand_id
1 'polypeptide(L)'
;MIKNTALVLEGGGFRGIFTAGILEVFLENQLFFESVYGVSAGASYGASYLSRQMGRNIAVNAFIGDKRYCSWNNLIREKSLFSWNFIYEEIPQFIIPFDYDA
;
A
#
# COMPACT_ATOMS: atom_id res chain seq x y z
N MET A 1 5.97 11.59 17.26
CA MET A 1 5.08 10.43 17.44
C MET A 1 3.88 10.85 18.28
N ILE A 2 2.68 10.69 17.74
CA ILE A 2 1.38 10.98 18.34
C ILE A 2 0.99 9.77 19.19
N LYS A 3 0.78 10.01 20.49
CA LYS A 3 0.41 9.00 21.49
C LYS A 3 -1.07 9.05 21.80
N ASN A 4 -1.62 7.95 22.34
CA ASN A 4 -3.02 7.82 22.75
C ASN A 4 -4.05 8.04 21.62
N THR A 5 -3.63 7.92 20.37
CA THR A 5 -4.48 8.06 19.18
C THR A 5 -4.14 6.96 18.19
N ALA A 6 -5.16 6.29 17.66
CA ALA A 6 -5.02 5.28 16.62
C ALA A 6 -5.39 5.85 15.26
N LEU A 7 -4.55 5.60 14.26
CA LEU A 7 -4.86 5.83 12.86
C LEU A 7 -5.52 4.58 12.27
N VAL A 8 -6.77 4.69 11.85
CA VAL A 8 -7.53 3.59 11.24
C VAL A 8 -7.69 3.84 9.75
N LEU A 9 -7.22 2.89 8.93
CA LEU A 9 -7.15 2.97 7.48
C LEU A 9 -8.13 1.96 6.88
N GLU A 10 -9.29 2.45 6.46
CA GLU A 10 -10.31 1.64 5.82
C GLU A 10 -9.85 1.04 4.49
N GLY A 11 -10.47 -0.08 4.13
CA GLY A 11 -10.30 -0.68 2.81
C GLY A 11 -11.13 0.07 1.78
N GLY A 12 -10.60 0.21 0.56
CA GLY A 12 -11.32 0.91 -0.52
C GLY A 12 -10.96 0.43 -1.93
N GLY A 13 -10.22 -0.68 -2.05
CA GLY A 13 -9.61 -1.09 -3.32
C GLY A 13 -8.87 0.07 -3.98
N PHE A 14 -9.09 0.27 -5.28
CA PHE A 14 -8.46 1.35 -6.04
C PHE A 14 -8.89 2.78 -5.61
N ARG A 15 -10.03 2.93 -4.92
CA ARG A 15 -10.46 4.25 -4.40
C ARG A 15 -9.62 4.70 -3.21
N GLY A 16 -8.89 3.78 -2.57
CA GLY A 16 -8.04 4.10 -1.42
C GLY A 16 -6.80 4.93 -1.79
N ILE A 17 -6.56 5.25 -3.07
CA ILE A 17 -5.53 6.20 -3.49
C ILE A 17 -5.67 7.57 -2.80
N PHE A 18 -6.89 7.97 -2.44
CA PHE A 18 -7.12 9.18 -1.65
C PHE A 18 -6.47 9.08 -0.26
N THR A 19 -6.61 7.94 0.42
CA THR A 19 -5.96 7.66 1.70
C THR A 19 -4.44 7.68 1.56
N ALA A 20 -3.89 7.12 0.48
CA ALA A 20 -2.46 7.20 0.19
C ALA A 20 -1.95 8.65 0.10
N GLY A 21 -2.72 9.56 -0.53
CA GLY A 21 -2.38 10.99 -0.58
C GLY A 21 -2.41 11.67 0.79
N ILE A 22 -3.37 11.34 1.66
CA ILE A 22 -3.39 11.83 3.05
C ILE A 22 -2.16 11.35 3.81
N LEU A 23 -1.79 10.08 3.68
CA LEU A 23 -0.63 9.50 4.34
C LEU A 23 0.68 10.14 3.85
N GLU A 24 0.76 10.52 2.58
CA GLU A 24 1.89 11.26 2.04
C GLU A 24 2.05 12.62 2.75
N VAL A 25 0.96 13.37 2.90
CA VAL A 25 0.98 14.65 3.64
C VAL A 25 1.35 14.44 5.11
N PHE A 26 0.90 13.35 5.73
CA PHE A 26 1.30 13.01 7.10
C PHE A 26 2.82 12.79 7.20
N LEU A 27 3.41 12.10 6.23
CA LEU A 27 4.85 11.89 6.18
C LEU A 27 5.63 13.20 5.98
N GLU A 28 5.19 14.05 5.04
CA GLU A 28 5.78 15.37 4.80
C GLU A 28 5.81 16.23 6.08
N ASN A 29 4.77 16.12 6.90
CA ASN A 29 4.62 16.84 8.17
C ASN A 29 5.16 16.05 9.38
N GLN A 30 5.83 14.93 9.17
CA GLN A 30 6.39 14.06 10.22
C GLN A 30 5.36 13.64 11.30
N LEU A 31 4.10 13.50 10.89
CA LEU A 31 3.01 13.00 11.72
C LEU A 31 3.11 11.48 11.75
N PHE A 32 3.56 10.92 12.87
CA PHE A 32 3.70 9.47 13.08
C PHE A 32 2.79 9.02 14.21
N PHE A 33 1.91 8.05 13.98
CA PHE A 33 1.00 7.51 15.00
C PHE A 33 1.59 6.27 15.67
N GLU A 34 1.44 6.17 16.99
CA GLU A 34 1.88 4.99 17.77
C GLU A 34 1.09 3.72 17.42
N SER A 35 -0.17 3.88 17.02
CA SER A 35 -1.02 2.76 16.61
C SER A 35 -1.61 3.02 15.22
N VAL A 36 -1.39 2.07 14.31
CA VAL A 36 -1.93 2.10 12.94
C VAL A 36 -2.62 0.78 12.67
N TYR A 37 -3.89 0.84 12.26
CA TYR A 37 -4.70 -0.32 11.89
C TYR A 37 -5.18 -0.15 10.46
N GLY A 38 -5.04 -1.18 9.63
CA GLY A 38 -5.46 -1.11 8.23
C GLY A 38 -6.12 -2.39 7.75
N VAL A 39 -7.04 -2.27 6.79
CA VAL A 39 -7.68 -3.42 6.14
C VAL A 39 -7.58 -3.30 4.62
N SER A 40 -7.27 -4.43 3.95
CA SER A 40 -7.15 -4.50 2.48
C SER A 40 -6.18 -3.42 1.95
N ALA A 41 -6.62 -2.57 1.01
CA ALA A 41 -5.82 -1.46 0.49
C ALA A 41 -5.30 -0.52 1.59
N GLY A 42 -6.08 -0.27 2.65
CA GLY A 42 -5.67 0.53 3.79
C GLY A 42 -4.49 -0.07 4.55
N ALA A 43 -4.41 -1.42 4.64
CA ALA A 43 -3.24 -2.10 5.21
C ALA A 43 -2.00 -1.90 4.34
N SER A 44 -2.12 -2.05 3.02
CA SER A 44 -1.01 -1.84 2.09
C SER A 44 -0.49 -0.40 2.12
N TYR A 45 -1.39 0.60 2.11
CA TYR A 45 -0.97 2.01 2.17
C TYR A 45 -0.39 2.39 3.53
N GLY A 46 -0.95 1.82 4.61
CA GLY A 46 -0.41 1.93 5.95
C GLY A 46 0.99 1.35 6.07
N ALA A 47 1.26 0.18 5.48
CA ALA A 47 2.59 -0.43 5.48
C ALA A 47 3.63 0.47 4.80
N SER A 48 3.32 1.05 3.63
CA SER A 48 4.19 2.03 2.97
C SER A 48 4.41 3.30 3.79
N TYR A 49 3.38 3.74 4.53
CA TYR A 49 3.51 4.89 5.43
C TYR A 49 4.42 4.57 6.62
N LEU A 50 4.31 3.36 7.19
CA LEU A 50 5.16 2.91 8.28
C LEU A 50 6.63 2.77 7.86
N SER A 51 6.90 2.39 6.60
CA SER A 51 8.27 2.34 6.08
C SER A 51 8.89 3.73 5.81
N ARG A 52 8.13 4.80 5.96
CA ARG A 52 8.58 6.20 5.79
C ARG A 52 9.16 6.51 4.40
N GLN A 53 8.89 5.66 3.40
CA GLN A 53 9.37 5.83 2.04
C GLN A 53 8.47 6.81 1.28
N MET A 54 8.92 8.05 1.12
CA MET A 54 8.17 9.12 0.41
C MET A 54 7.87 8.69 -1.02
N GLY A 55 6.66 8.97 -1.49
CA GLY A 55 6.20 8.65 -2.84
C GLY A 55 5.99 7.15 -3.10
N ARG A 56 6.22 6.27 -2.12
CA ARG A 56 6.08 4.83 -2.34
C ARG A 56 4.66 4.45 -2.76
N ASN A 57 3.65 5.00 -2.07
CA ASN A 57 2.27 4.65 -2.37
C ASN A 57 1.89 5.01 -3.80
N ILE A 58 2.28 6.18 -4.32
CA ILE A 58 1.98 6.56 -5.70
C ILE A 58 2.75 5.69 -6.70
N ALA A 59 4.01 5.36 -6.40
CA ALA A 59 4.82 4.48 -7.24
C ALA A 59 4.23 3.06 -7.34
N VAL A 60 3.77 2.47 -6.24
CA VAL A 60 3.10 1.15 -6.24
C VAL A 60 1.77 1.20 -6.98
N ASN A 61 0.97 2.27 -6.79
CA ASN A 61 -0.32 2.40 -7.48
C ASN A 61 -0.19 2.59 -9.01
N ALA A 62 0.99 2.98 -9.52
CA ALA A 62 1.22 3.07 -10.96
C ALA A 62 1.03 1.72 -11.69
N PHE A 63 1.09 0.60 -10.97
CA PHE A 63 0.90 -0.75 -11.51
C PHE A 63 -0.56 -1.22 -11.58
N ILE A 64 -1.55 -0.42 -11.14
CA ILE A 64 -2.97 -0.81 -11.17
C ILE A 64 -3.44 -1.20 -12.58
N GLY A 65 -2.90 -0.56 -13.62
CA GLY A 65 -3.21 -0.87 -15.02
C GLY A 65 -2.42 -2.05 -15.61
N ASP A 66 -1.46 -2.62 -14.88
CA ASP A 66 -0.69 -3.77 -15.34
C ASP A 66 -1.56 -5.04 -15.32
N LYS A 67 -1.53 -5.82 -16.40
CA LYS A 67 -2.30 -7.07 -16.50
C LYS A 67 -1.88 -8.11 -15.47
N ARG A 68 -0.64 -8.02 -14.98
CA ARG A 68 -0.16 -8.84 -13.87
C ARG A 68 -0.85 -8.45 -12.57
N TYR A 69 -1.18 -7.17 -12.37
CA TYR A 69 -1.88 -6.70 -11.18
C TYR A 69 -3.30 -7.29 -11.09
N CYS A 70 -4.14 -7.02 -12.09
CA CYS A 70 -5.52 -7.53 -12.13
C CYS A 70 -5.93 -7.85 -13.57
N SER A 71 -6.26 -9.11 -13.85
CA SER A 71 -6.75 -9.52 -15.16
C SER A 71 -7.56 -10.81 -15.15
N TRP A 72 -8.39 -11.02 -16.19
CA TRP A 72 -9.09 -12.28 -16.40
C TRP A 72 -8.14 -13.46 -16.64
N ASN A 73 -6.95 -13.20 -17.19
CA ASN A 73 -5.93 -14.24 -17.36
C ASN A 73 -5.43 -14.76 -16.01
N ASN A 74 -5.33 -13.89 -14.99
CA ASN A 74 -4.99 -14.30 -13.63
C ASN A 74 -6.09 -15.19 -13.03
N LEU A 75 -7.37 -14.91 -13.32
CA LEU A 75 -8.46 -15.74 -12.80
C LEU A 75 -8.34 -17.20 -13.27
N ILE A 76 -7.90 -17.42 -14.50
CA ILE A 76 -7.70 -18.77 -15.05
C ILE A 76 -6.45 -19.43 -14.45
N ARG A 77 -5.34 -18.69 -14.35
CA ARG A 77 -4.03 -19.22 -13.93
C ARG A 77 -3.89 -19.40 -12.42
N GLU A 78 -4.41 -18.44 -11.65
CA GLU A 78 -4.20 -18.30 -10.21
C GLU A 78 -5.51 -18.42 -9.41
N LYS A 79 -6.65 -18.61 -10.06
CA LYS A 79 -7.99 -18.64 -9.43
C LYS A 79 -8.33 -17.35 -8.67
N SER A 80 -7.68 -16.25 -9.03
CA SER A 80 -7.87 -14.91 -8.48
C SER A 80 -7.74 -13.87 -9.59
N LEU A 81 -8.58 -12.83 -9.58
CA LEU A 81 -8.40 -11.70 -10.51
C LEU A 81 -7.11 -10.95 -10.24
N PHE A 82 -6.74 -10.84 -8.96
CA PHE A 82 -5.50 -10.20 -8.51
C PHE A 82 -4.37 -11.22 -8.46
N SER A 83 -3.21 -10.89 -9.03
CA SER A 83 -2.01 -11.68 -8.79
C SER A 83 -1.35 -11.22 -7.49
N TRP A 84 -1.58 -11.98 -6.43
CA TRP A 84 -1.02 -11.67 -5.11
C TRP A 84 0.50 -11.80 -5.10
N ASN A 85 1.06 -12.70 -5.92
CA ASN A 85 2.50 -12.83 -6.10
C ASN A 85 3.10 -11.53 -6.69
N PHE A 86 2.49 -11.01 -7.76
CA PHE A 86 2.95 -9.75 -8.33
C PHE A 86 2.86 -8.59 -7.33
N ILE A 87 1.72 -8.49 -6.63
CA ILE A 87 1.43 -7.36 -5.72
C ILE A 87 2.28 -7.38 -4.45
N TYR A 88 2.45 -8.54 -3.81
CA TYR A 88 3.02 -8.65 -2.46
C TYR A 88 4.40 -9.31 -2.41
N GLU A 89 4.87 -9.92 -3.50
CA GLU A 89 6.24 -10.45 -3.59
C GLU A 89 7.05 -9.62 -4.59
N GLU A 90 6.64 -9.59 -5.86
CA GLU A 90 7.46 -9.00 -6.92
C GLU A 90 7.66 -7.49 -6.76
N ILE A 91 6.57 -6.74 -6.54
CA ILE A 91 6.65 -5.29 -6.36
C ILE A 91 7.54 -4.92 -5.15
N PRO A 92 7.27 -5.38 -3.92
CA PRO A 92 8.04 -4.96 -2.75
C PRO A 92 9.45 -5.57 -2.66
N GLN A 93 9.77 -6.66 -3.37
CA GLN A 93 11.12 -7.25 -3.31
C GLN A 93 12.04 -6.76 -4.44
N PHE A 94 11.51 -6.56 -5.65
CA PHE A 94 12.36 -6.35 -6.84
C PHE A 94 12.09 -5.04 -7.58
N ILE A 95 10.84 -4.55 -7.63
CA ILE A 95 10.48 -3.41 -8.49
C ILE A 95 10.53 -2.09 -7.72
N ILE A 96 9.86 -2.05 -6.56
CA ILE A 96 9.88 -0.94 -5.61
C ILE A 96 10.24 -1.54 -4.25
N PRO A 97 11.54 -1.75 -3.96
CA PRO A 97 11.98 -2.43 -2.74
C PRO A 97 11.42 -1.79 -1.47
N PHE A 98 10.77 -2.59 -0.62
CA PHE A 98 10.25 -2.17 0.67
C PHE A 98 11.38 -2.07 1.69
N ASP A 99 11.38 -0.99 2.46
CA ASP A 99 12.31 -0.82 3.58
C ASP A 99 11.73 -1.48 4.84
N TYR A 100 12.30 -2.62 5.23
CA TYR A 100 11.88 -3.39 6.40
C TYR A 100 12.52 -2.92 7.71
N ASP A 101 13.53 -2.02 7.64
CA ASP A 101 14.33 -1.60 8.81
C ASP A 101 13.95 -0.20 9.33
N ALA A 102 12.94 0.45 8.72
CA ALA A 102 12.51 1.82 8.99
C ALA A 102 11.85 2.08 10.36
#